data_AF-A0A0N1IC01-F1
#
_entry.id   AF-A0A0N1IC01-F1
#
_cell.length_a   1.000
_cell.length_b   1.000
_cell.length_c   1.000
_cell.angle_alpha   90.00
_cell.angle_beta   90.00
_cell.angle_gamma   90.00
#
_symmetry.space_group_name_H-M   'P 1'
#
loop_
_entity.id
_entity.type
_entity.pdbx_description
1 polymer ?
#
loop_
_entity_poly.entity_id
_entity_poly.type
_entity_poly.pdbx_seq_one_letter_code
_entity_poly.pdbx_strand_id
1 'polypeptide(L)'
;MGFHSLNLIHNRLELFSCGLTTKVHCEVMELESKLSEAQKEFMEGAPARGKRTPAEWIPRPPEKFCLTGHRATITKVVFHPVFSLMVSSSEDATIRVWEFESGTYERTLKGHTDSVQDIAFDHHGKLLVSCSADMSIKLWDFNQTFECIKTMHGHEHNVSSVAFSPSGDLVYSASRDKTIKAWDVATGAENETEKAGGYTSTLPCLRALQDAMAGLYHAS
;
A
#
# COMPACT_ATOMS: atom_id res chain seq x y z
N MET A 1 -49.43 10.27 44.77
CA MET A 1 -49.32 10.96 43.46
C MET A 1 -47.88 10.88 42.92
N GLY A 2 -47.35 9.67 42.65
CA GLY A 2 -45.93 9.49 42.26
C GLY A 2 -45.69 8.71 40.97
N PHE A 3 -46.66 7.90 40.52
CA PHE A 3 -46.47 7.01 39.37
C PHE A 3 -46.77 7.64 38.00
N HIS A 4 -47.62 8.68 37.93
CA HIS A 4 -47.89 9.38 36.67
C HIS A 4 -46.75 10.32 36.22
N SER A 5 -45.90 10.78 37.15
CA SER A 5 -44.82 11.72 36.82
C SER A 5 -43.61 11.00 36.21
N LEU A 6 -43.29 9.78 36.64
CA LEU A 6 -42.18 8.97 36.12
C LEU A 6 -42.42 8.45 34.68
N ASN A 7 -43.64 8.04 34.36
CA ASN A 7 -43.99 7.60 32.99
C ASN A 7 -43.94 8.75 31.97
N LEU A 8 -44.20 9.99 32.39
CA LEU A 8 -44.13 11.16 31.50
C LEU A 8 -42.67 11.55 31.19
N ILE A 9 -41.74 11.32 32.12
CA ILE A 9 -40.31 11.60 31.97
C ILE A 9 -39.64 10.50 31.14
N HIS A 10 -40.00 9.23 31.35
CA HIS A 10 -39.49 8.11 30.55
C HIS A 10 -39.94 8.18 29.08
N ASN A 11 -41.23 8.45 28.81
CA ASN A 11 -41.72 8.69 27.44
C ASN A 11 -41.10 9.92 26.79
N ARG A 12 -40.80 10.98 27.56
CA ARG A 12 -40.08 12.15 27.02
C ARG A 12 -38.63 11.83 26.67
N LEU A 13 -37.94 11.00 27.46
CA LEU A 13 -36.56 10.58 27.17
C LEU A 13 -36.48 9.63 25.98
N GLU A 14 -37.45 8.72 25.79
CA GLU A 14 -37.52 7.88 24.60
C GLU A 14 -37.86 8.68 23.33
N LEU A 15 -38.78 9.64 23.40
CA LEU A 15 -39.06 10.55 22.28
C LEU A 15 -37.87 11.46 21.96
N PHE A 16 -37.09 11.87 22.98
CA PHE A 16 -35.87 12.66 22.78
C PHE A 16 -34.73 11.82 22.19
N SER A 17 -34.58 10.57 22.65
CA SER A 17 -33.61 9.60 22.10
C SER A 17 -33.95 9.22 20.66
N CYS A 18 -35.21 8.90 20.37
CA CYS A 18 -35.71 8.62 19.03
C CYS A 18 -35.59 9.85 18.10
N GLY A 19 -35.91 11.04 18.61
CA GLY A 19 -35.74 12.32 17.91
C GLY A 19 -34.28 12.67 17.62
N LEU A 20 -33.35 12.38 18.54
CA LEU A 20 -31.91 12.52 18.28
C LEU A 20 -31.44 11.50 17.25
N THR A 21 -31.89 10.24 17.32
CA THR A 21 -31.47 9.21 16.35
C THR A 21 -31.98 9.48 14.94
N THR A 22 -33.20 9.99 14.79
CA THR A 22 -33.74 10.38 13.47
C THR A 22 -33.05 11.64 12.95
N LYS A 23 -32.76 12.61 13.81
CA LYS A 23 -32.01 13.81 13.42
C LYS A 23 -30.58 13.49 12.99
N VAL A 24 -29.85 12.68 13.77
CA VAL A 24 -28.49 12.22 13.43
C VAL A 24 -28.50 11.39 12.15
N HIS A 25 -29.50 10.52 11.96
CA HIS A 25 -29.63 9.75 10.72
C HIS A 25 -29.87 10.64 9.49
N CYS A 26 -30.73 11.66 9.62
CA CYS A 26 -30.92 12.66 8.57
C CYS A 26 -29.65 13.45 8.27
N GLU A 27 -28.89 13.86 9.30
CA GLU A 27 -27.62 14.57 9.13
C GLU A 27 -26.56 13.69 8.45
N VAL A 28 -26.50 12.39 8.77
CA VAL A 28 -25.62 11.43 8.09
C VAL A 28 -26.00 11.28 6.62
N MET A 29 -27.28 11.11 6.30
CA MET A 29 -27.75 11.03 4.90
C MET A 29 -27.46 12.33 4.14
N GLU A 30 -27.61 13.49 4.77
CA GLU A 30 -27.28 14.78 4.17
C GLU A 30 -25.77 14.91 3.88
N LEU A 31 -24.93 14.45 4.81
CA LEU A 31 -23.48 14.42 4.63
C LEU A 31 -23.06 13.42 3.53
N GLU A 32 -23.69 12.25 3.46
CA GLU A 32 -23.45 11.27 2.40
C GLU A 32 -23.86 11.81 1.03
N SER A 33 -24.98 12.53 0.94
CA SER A 33 -25.40 13.21 -0.30
C SER A 33 -24.40 14.30 -0.71
N LYS A 34 -23.98 15.15 0.24
CA LYS A 34 -22.97 16.19 -0.02
C LYS A 34 -21.62 15.60 -0.42
N LEU A 35 -21.21 14.48 0.18
CA LEU A 35 -20.00 13.76 -0.19
C LEU A 35 -20.11 13.19 -1.61
N SER A 36 -21.27 12.61 -1.96
CA SER A 36 -21.53 12.11 -3.31
C SER A 36 -21.56 13.22 -4.36
N GLU A 37 -22.15 14.37 -4.05
CA GLU A 37 -22.16 15.55 -4.93
C GLU A 37 -20.75 16.10 -5.12
N ALA A 38 -19.98 16.26 -4.05
CA ALA A 38 -18.58 16.70 -4.13
C ALA A 38 -17.69 15.71 -4.90
N GLN A 39 -17.92 14.41 -4.75
CA GLN A 39 -17.23 13.38 -5.54
C GLN A 39 -17.59 13.47 -7.03
N LYS A 40 -18.86 13.75 -7.35
CA LYS A 40 -19.32 13.95 -8.72
C LYS A 40 -18.71 15.21 -9.33
N GLU A 41 -18.69 16.32 -8.61
CA GLU A 41 -18.03 17.57 -9.04
C GLU A 41 -16.52 17.37 -9.26
N PHE A 42 -15.85 16.57 -8.42
CA PHE A 42 -14.44 16.23 -8.62
C PHE A 42 -14.22 15.38 -9.88
N MET A 43 -15.10 14.43 -10.16
CA MET A 43 -15.04 13.58 -11.36
C MET A 43 -15.43 14.34 -12.64
N GLU A 44 -16.37 15.29 -12.56
CA GLU A 44 -16.80 16.13 -13.68
C GLU A 44 -15.82 17.28 -13.94
N GLY A 45 -15.16 17.80 -12.90
CA GLY A 45 -14.09 18.82 -12.98
C GLY A 45 -12.71 18.25 -13.29
N ALA A 46 -12.52 16.93 -13.17
CA ALA A 46 -11.33 16.28 -13.67
C ALA A 46 -11.23 16.52 -15.18
N PRO A 47 -10.07 16.91 -15.71
CA PRO A 47 -9.91 17.05 -17.16
C PRO A 47 -10.26 15.71 -17.79
N ALA A 48 -11.46 15.61 -18.39
CA ALA A 48 -11.85 14.47 -19.18
C ALA A 48 -10.75 14.34 -20.23
N ARG A 49 -9.96 13.26 -20.14
CA ARG A 49 -8.79 13.02 -20.98
C ARG A 49 -9.22 13.31 -22.41
N GLY A 50 -8.82 14.47 -22.93
CA GLY A 50 -9.26 14.93 -24.24
C GLY A 50 -9.03 13.79 -25.21
N LYS A 51 -10.02 13.47 -26.05
CA LYS A 51 -9.85 12.43 -27.07
C LYS A 51 -8.60 12.82 -27.84
N ARG A 52 -7.49 12.10 -27.59
CA ARG A 52 -6.19 12.36 -28.22
C ARG A 52 -6.46 12.41 -29.71
N THR A 53 -6.21 13.57 -30.31
CA THR A 53 -6.40 13.69 -31.75
C THR A 53 -5.36 12.80 -32.43
N PRO A 54 -5.67 12.12 -33.54
CA PRO A 54 -4.70 11.25 -34.22
C PRO A 54 -3.38 11.93 -34.61
N ALA A 55 -3.37 13.27 -34.68
CA ALA A 55 -2.20 14.09 -34.98
C ALA A 55 -1.21 14.25 -33.80
N GLU A 56 -1.63 13.87 -32.58
CA GLU A 56 -0.81 13.96 -31.36
C GLU A 56 -0.22 12.59 -30.97
N TRP A 57 -0.24 11.64 -31.91
CA TRP A 57 0.33 10.31 -31.71
C TRP A 57 1.85 10.39 -31.70
N ILE A 58 2.44 10.53 -30.51
CA ILE A 58 3.86 10.31 -30.30
C ILE A 58 4.07 8.78 -30.40
N PRO A 59 4.78 8.26 -31.42
CA PRO A 59 5.12 6.84 -31.47
C PRO A 59 5.81 6.45 -30.17
N ARG A 60 5.40 5.33 -29.57
CA ARG A 60 6.12 4.78 -28.42
C ARG A 60 7.58 4.62 -28.83
N PRO A 61 8.54 5.22 -28.11
CA PRO A 61 9.94 5.03 -28.43
C PRO A 61 10.25 3.53 -28.44
N PRO A 62 11.10 3.06 -29.37
CA PRO A 62 11.52 1.66 -29.37
C PRO A 62 12.17 1.32 -28.02
N GLU A 63 11.98 0.09 -27.56
CA GLU A 63 12.60 -0.40 -26.32
C GLU A 63 14.13 -0.25 -26.41
N LYS A 64 14.71 0.50 -25.46
CA LYS A 64 16.16 0.76 -25.45
C LYS A 64 16.94 -0.48 -25.00
N PHE A 65 16.40 -1.21 -24.03
CA PHE A 65 17.04 -2.39 -23.43
C PHE A 65 16.02 -3.49 -23.14
N CYS A 66 16.42 -4.75 -23.33
CA CYS A 66 15.68 -5.94 -22.92
C CYS A 66 16.50 -6.70 -21.87
N LEU A 67 16.12 -6.57 -20.60
CA LEU A 67 16.85 -7.18 -19.48
C LEU A 67 16.37 -8.61 -19.26
N THR A 68 17.22 -9.58 -19.57
CA THR A 68 16.91 -11.01 -19.46
C THR A 68 17.64 -11.64 -18.29
N GLY A 69 17.01 -12.61 -17.61
CA GLY A 69 17.69 -13.39 -16.58
C GLY A 69 16.77 -14.02 -15.53
N HIS A 70 15.61 -13.42 -15.25
CA HIS A 70 14.61 -14.07 -14.40
C HIS A 70 14.11 -15.37 -15.02
N ARG A 71 13.84 -16.37 -14.17
CA ARG A 71 13.41 -17.71 -14.59
C ARG A 71 11.90 -17.89 -14.55
N ALA A 72 11.18 -16.91 -14.02
CA ALA A 72 9.73 -16.89 -13.93
C ALA A 72 9.22 -15.45 -14.11
N THR A 73 7.91 -15.26 -13.93
CA THR A 73 7.25 -13.96 -14.08
C THR A 73 7.89 -12.92 -13.16
N ILE A 74 8.05 -11.71 -13.67
CA ILE A 74 8.47 -10.54 -12.88
C ILE A 74 7.22 -9.98 -12.21
N THR A 75 7.22 -9.89 -10.89
CA THR A 75 6.07 -9.48 -10.08
C THR A 75 6.04 -7.98 -9.82
N LYS A 76 7.20 -7.38 -9.54
CA LYS A 76 7.33 -5.93 -9.31
C LYS A 76 8.70 -5.41 -9.73
N VAL A 77 8.73 -4.16 -10.20
CA VAL A 77 9.93 -3.42 -10.56
C VAL A 77 9.90 -2.06 -9.85
N VAL A 78 11.02 -1.67 -9.24
CA VAL A 78 11.16 -0.41 -8.49
C VAL A 78 12.50 0.25 -8.83
N PHE A 79 12.50 1.57 -9.01
CA PHE A 79 13.71 2.35 -9.20
C PHE A 79 14.32 2.76 -7.86
N HIS A 80 15.65 2.76 -7.79
CA HIS A 80 16.34 3.30 -6.65
C HIS A 80 16.17 4.84 -6.63
N PRO A 81 15.90 5.47 -5.48
CA PRO A 81 15.58 6.91 -5.42
C PRO A 81 16.75 7.83 -5.77
N VAL A 82 18.00 7.36 -5.66
CA VAL A 82 19.21 8.20 -5.79
C VAL A 82 20.17 7.73 -6.88
N PHE A 83 20.17 6.44 -7.22
CA PHE A 83 21.19 5.83 -8.08
C PHE A 83 20.53 5.33 -9.35
N SER A 84 21.28 5.19 -10.44
CA SER A 84 20.79 4.68 -11.74
C SER A 84 20.54 3.15 -11.72
N LEU A 85 20.03 2.66 -10.60
CA LEU A 85 19.71 1.26 -10.34
C LEU A 85 18.21 1.03 -10.38
N MET A 86 17.84 -0.15 -10.85
CA MET A 86 16.49 -0.67 -10.84
C MET A 86 16.51 -2.06 -10.22
N VAL A 87 15.49 -2.36 -9.43
CA VAL A 87 15.32 -3.65 -8.77
C VAL A 87 14.07 -4.32 -9.28
N SER A 88 14.17 -5.61 -9.63
CA SER A 88 13.05 -6.44 -10.03
C SER A 88 12.90 -7.64 -9.10
N SER A 89 11.67 -7.99 -8.81
CA SER A 89 11.29 -9.19 -8.05
C SER A 89 10.56 -10.17 -8.95
N SER A 90 10.63 -11.46 -8.62
CA SER A 90 10.06 -12.50 -9.48
C SER A 90 9.53 -13.70 -8.69
N GLU A 91 8.67 -14.46 -9.36
CA GLU A 91 8.19 -15.76 -8.91
C GLU A 91 9.30 -16.81 -8.80
N ASP A 92 10.50 -16.55 -9.33
CA ASP A 92 11.67 -17.42 -9.16
C ASP A 92 12.34 -17.34 -7.77
N ALA A 93 11.67 -16.70 -6.82
CA ALA A 93 12.12 -16.43 -5.45
C ALA A 93 13.38 -15.54 -5.38
N THR A 94 13.72 -14.82 -6.46
CA THR A 94 14.87 -13.92 -6.50
C THR A 94 14.48 -12.47 -6.70
N ILE A 95 15.36 -11.60 -6.21
CA ILE A 95 15.33 -10.17 -6.49
C ILE A 95 16.61 -9.84 -7.25
N ARG A 96 16.50 -9.15 -8.37
CA ARG A 96 17.65 -8.77 -9.21
C ARG A 96 17.81 -7.27 -9.25
N VAL A 97 19.06 -6.85 -9.28
CA VAL A 97 19.46 -5.45 -9.42
C VAL A 97 20.09 -5.25 -10.78
N TRP A 98 19.72 -4.16 -11.43
CA TRP A 98 20.12 -3.79 -12.77
C TRP A 98 20.54 -2.33 -12.80
N GLU A 99 21.53 -2.00 -13.60
CA GLU A 99 21.81 -0.62 -13.97
C GLU A 99 21.00 -0.28 -15.22
N PHE A 100 20.00 0.59 -15.11
CA PHE A 100 19.04 0.79 -16.20
C PHE A 100 19.56 1.73 -17.31
N GLU A 101 20.61 2.51 -17.05
CA GLU A 101 21.24 3.37 -18.06
C GLU A 101 22.08 2.59 -19.06
N SER A 102 22.82 1.59 -18.57
CA SER A 102 23.68 0.70 -19.37
C SER A 102 22.97 -0.60 -19.77
N GLY A 103 21.89 -0.95 -19.07
CA GLY A 103 21.17 -2.21 -19.25
C GLY A 103 21.93 -3.43 -18.71
N THR A 104 22.85 -3.22 -17.77
CA THR A 104 23.70 -4.29 -17.24
C THR A 104 23.10 -4.94 -15.99
N TYR A 105 23.37 -6.24 -15.84
CA TYR A 105 23.05 -6.98 -14.63
C TYR A 105 24.13 -6.77 -13.59
N GLU A 106 23.73 -6.34 -12.40
CA GLU A 106 24.64 -6.12 -11.27
C GLU A 106 24.71 -7.38 -10.40
N ARG A 107 23.57 -7.74 -9.78
CA ARG A 107 23.54 -8.77 -8.73
C ARG A 107 22.15 -9.34 -8.48
N THR A 108 22.11 -10.45 -7.75
CA THR A 108 20.87 -11.13 -7.33
C THR A 108 20.87 -11.27 -5.81
N LEU A 109 19.80 -10.83 -5.17
CA LEU A 109 19.49 -11.12 -3.76
C LEU A 109 18.72 -12.43 -3.71
N LYS A 110 19.27 -13.39 -2.95
CA LYS A 110 18.67 -14.71 -2.73
C LYS A 110 18.43 -14.90 -1.25
N GLY A 111 17.30 -15.51 -0.90
CA GLY A 111 16.97 -15.81 0.49
C GLY A 111 15.50 -16.14 0.73
N HIS A 112 14.60 -15.71 -0.16
CA HIS A 112 13.22 -16.19 -0.16
C HIS A 112 13.16 -17.65 -0.63
N THR A 113 12.23 -18.41 -0.07
CA THR A 113 12.03 -19.83 -0.43
C THR A 113 10.91 -20.02 -1.44
N ASP A 114 10.11 -18.97 -1.68
CA ASP A 114 9.01 -18.96 -2.63
C ASP A 114 8.91 -17.57 -3.31
N SER A 115 8.00 -17.45 -4.28
CA SER A 115 7.74 -16.29 -5.11
C SER A 115 7.75 -14.95 -4.35
N VAL A 116 8.60 -14.03 -4.76
CA VAL A 116 8.64 -12.66 -4.22
C VAL A 116 7.50 -11.87 -4.84
N GLN A 117 6.57 -11.40 -4.02
CA GLN A 117 5.34 -10.75 -4.46
C GLN A 117 5.51 -9.25 -4.63
N ASP A 118 6.27 -8.62 -3.72
CA ASP A 118 6.43 -7.17 -3.69
C ASP A 118 7.81 -6.78 -3.12
N ILE A 119 8.27 -5.60 -3.53
CA ILE A 119 9.50 -4.93 -3.08
C ILE A 119 9.25 -3.43 -2.92
N ALA A 120 9.88 -2.82 -1.92
CA ALA A 120 9.83 -1.37 -1.69
C ALA A 120 11.17 -0.85 -1.13
N PHE A 121 11.53 0.38 -1.49
CA PHE A 121 12.68 1.08 -0.93
C PHE A 121 12.27 2.00 0.21
N ASP A 122 13.17 2.17 1.17
CA ASP A 122 13.20 3.33 2.07
C ASP A 122 13.39 4.61 1.23
N HIS A 123 12.88 5.74 1.74
CA HIS A 123 13.09 7.07 1.19
C HIS A 123 14.57 7.39 0.88
N HIS A 124 15.50 6.92 1.70
CA HIS A 124 16.94 7.10 1.48
C HIS A 124 17.57 6.06 0.54
N GLY A 125 16.82 5.02 0.14
CA GLY A 125 17.31 3.93 -0.71
C GLY A 125 18.30 2.98 -0.03
N LYS A 126 18.58 3.16 1.27
CA LYS A 126 19.56 2.33 1.99
C LYS A 126 19.01 0.96 2.34
N LEU A 127 17.70 0.89 2.55
CA LEU A 127 17.01 -0.35 2.88
C LEU A 127 16.05 -0.72 1.77
N LEU A 128 16.04 -2.00 1.44
CA LEU A 128 15.03 -2.61 0.60
C LEU A 128 14.24 -3.59 1.45
N VAL A 129 12.92 -3.57 1.35
CA VAL A 129 12.06 -4.58 1.94
C VAL A 129 11.40 -5.40 0.83
N SER A 130 11.27 -6.70 1.06
CA SER A 130 10.58 -7.61 0.15
C SER A 130 9.62 -8.50 0.91
N CYS A 131 8.53 -8.91 0.25
CA CYS A 131 7.60 -9.88 0.79
C CYS A 131 7.37 -11.03 -0.19
N SER A 132 7.02 -12.20 0.34
CA SER A 132 6.91 -13.43 -0.46
C SER A 132 5.70 -14.29 -0.09
N ALA A 133 5.38 -15.19 -1.01
CA ALA A 133 4.48 -16.31 -0.79
C ALA A 133 4.94 -17.24 0.34
N ASP A 134 6.23 -17.22 0.71
CA ASP A 134 6.81 -17.96 1.84
C ASP A 134 6.39 -17.43 3.23
N MET A 135 5.47 -16.46 3.25
CA MET A 135 4.93 -15.81 4.46
C MET A 135 5.96 -14.96 5.21
N SER A 136 7.15 -14.76 4.64
CA SER A 136 8.20 -13.94 5.22
C SER A 136 8.27 -12.57 4.56
N ILE A 137 8.74 -11.61 5.36
CA ILE A 137 9.13 -10.29 4.89
C ILE A 137 10.62 -10.15 5.21
N LYS A 138 11.43 -9.79 4.22
CA LYS A 138 12.88 -9.66 4.39
C LYS A 138 13.28 -8.21 4.22
N LEU A 139 14.12 -7.75 5.14
CA LEU A 139 14.80 -6.47 5.07
C LEU A 139 16.22 -6.70 4.59
N TRP A 140 16.64 -5.94 3.59
CA TRP A 140 17.93 -6.04 2.93
C TRP A 140 18.69 -4.73 3.07
N ASP A 141 19.99 -4.81 3.36
CA ASP A 141 20.88 -3.65 3.37
C ASP A 141 21.30 -3.35 1.93
N PHE A 142 20.71 -2.36 1.29
CA PHE A 142 21.02 -2.02 -0.10
C PHE A 142 22.23 -1.09 -0.25
N ASN A 143 22.87 -0.69 0.86
CA ASN A 143 23.95 0.29 0.84
C ASN A 143 25.35 -0.34 0.87
N GLN A 144 25.55 -1.39 1.68
CA GLN A 144 26.89 -1.96 1.89
C GLN A 144 26.98 -3.43 1.51
N THR A 145 26.17 -4.26 2.16
CA THR A 145 26.31 -5.72 2.09
C THR A 145 25.42 -6.35 1.02
N PHE A 146 24.26 -5.75 0.78
CA PHE A 146 23.15 -6.36 0.03
C PHE A 146 22.81 -7.76 0.52
N GLU A 147 22.93 -7.94 1.82
CA GLU A 147 22.52 -9.16 2.51
C GLU A 147 21.19 -8.91 3.23
N CYS A 148 20.53 -10.02 3.57
CA CYS A 148 19.32 -9.97 4.38
C CYS A 148 19.73 -9.64 5.82
N ILE A 149 19.33 -8.46 6.31
CA ILE A 149 19.57 -8.00 7.67
C ILE A 149 18.61 -8.69 8.63
N LYS A 150 17.34 -8.80 8.23
CA LYS A 150 16.27 -9.32 9.07
C LYS A 150 15.26 -10.09 8.23
N THR A 151 14.72 -11.15 8.82
CA THR A 151 13.55 -11.85 8.32
C THR A 151 12.45 -11.75 9.37
N MET A 152 11.33 -11.16 8.99
CA MET A 152 10.16 -10.95 9.82
C MET A 152 9.15 -12.05 9.50
N HIS A 153 8.73 -12.75 10.55
CA HIS A 153 7.77 -13.85 10.49
C HIS A 153 6.59 -13.52 11.40
N GLY A 154 5.37 -13.87 10.96
CA GLY A 154 4.16 -13.67 11.76
C GLY A 154 2.86 -13.69 10.96
N HIS A 155 2.93 -13.57 9.62
CA HIS A 155 1.80 -13.85 8.76
C HIS A 155 1.53 -15.36 8.65
N GLU A 156 0.27 -15.72 8.55
CA GLU A 156 -0.17 -17.13 8.41
C GLU A 156 -0.43 -17.54 6.96
N HIS A 157 -0.29 -16.59 6.02
CA HIS A 157 -0.48 -16.81 4.60
C HIS A 157 0.41 -15.86 3.77
N ASN A 158 0.53 -16.15 2.47
CA ASN A 158 1.19 -15.32 1.45
C ASN A 158 1.03 -13.81 1.71
N VAL A 159 2.17 -13.13 1.81
CA VAL A 159 2.26 -11.68 1.94
C VAL A 159 2.29 -11.06 0.55
N SER A 160 1.23 -10.35 0.21
CA SER A 160 0.99 -9.84 -1.14
C SER A 160 1.56 -8.45 -1.40
N SER A 161 1.80 -7.65 -0.35
CA SER A 161 2.35 -6.30 -0.52
C SER A 161 3.10 -5.85 0.73
N VAL A 162 4.06 -4.94 0.51
CA VAL A 162 4.89 -4.34 1.56
C VAL A 162 5.22 -2.88 1.23
N ALA A 163 5.30 -2.03 2.25
CA ALA A 163 5.69 -0.63 2.11
C ALA A 163 6.40 -0.11 3.37
N PHE A 164 7.27 0.89 3.20
CA PHE A 164 7.82 1.65 4.32
C PHE A 164 6.85 2.74 4.77
N SER A 165 6.87 3.07 6.06
CA SER A 165 6.28 4.31 6.55
C SER A 165 7.04 5.50 5.97
N PRO A 166 6.40 6.68 5.85
CA PRO A 166 7.08 7.89 5.40
C PRO A 166 8.28 8.29 6.29
N SER A 167 8.28 7.90 7.57
CA SER A 167 9.40 8.14 8.48
C SER A 167 10.54 7.13 8.32
N GLY A 168 10.27 5.95 7.73
CA GLY A 168 11.23 4.86 7.56
C GLY A 168 11.38 3.94 8.77
N ASP A 169 10.69 4.22 9.89
CA ASP A 169 10.82 3.44 11.13
C ASP A 169 9.98 2.16 11.13
N LEU A 170 8.90 2.14 10.34
CA LEU A 170 7.97 1.04 10.26
C LEU A 170 7.88 0.49 8.83
N VAL A 171 7.63 -0.80 8.74
CA VAL A 171 7.20 -1.48 7.51
C VAL A 171 5.76 -1.95 7.71
N TYR A 172 4.91 -1.73 6.72
CA TYR A 172 3.57 -2.30 6.67
C TYR A 172 3.53 -3.44 5.67
N SER A 173 2.86 -4.53 6.03
CA SER A 173 2.63 -5.66 5.13
C SER A 173 1.18 -6.08 5.10
N ALA A 174 0.71 -6.46 3.92
CA ALA A 174 -0.63 -6.96 3.69
C ALA A 174 -0.58 -8.43 3.25
N SER A 175 -1.38 -9.28 3.88
CA SER A 175 -1.41 -10.71 3.61
C SER A 175 -2.82 -11.23 3.30
N ARG A 176 -2.85 -12.38 2.62
CA ARG A 176 -4.07 -13.16 2.38
C ARG A 176 -4.69 -13.74 3.66
N ASP A 177 -3.99 -13.67 4.80
CA ASP A 177 -4.56 -13.96 6.12
C ASP A 177 -5.58 -12.91 6.58
N LYS A 178 -5.87 -11.90 5.74
CA LYS A 178 -6.82 -10.80 5.97
C LYS A 178 -6.33 -9.87 7.09
N THR A 179 -5.03 -9.80 7.29
CA THR A 179 -4.40 -8.87 8.24
C THR A 179 -3.44 -7.93 7.54
N ILE A 180 -3.30 -6.76 8.13
CA ILE A 180 -2.20 -5.85 7.89
C ILE A 180 -1.38 -5.81 9.18
N LYS A 181 -0.06 -5.99 9.04
CA LYS A 181 0.87 -5.96 10.17
C LYS A 181 1.85 -4.80 10.00
N ALA A 182 2.18 -4.16 11.12
CA ALA A 182 3.23 -3.16 11.21
C ALA A 182 4.45 -3.76 11.91
N TRP A 183 5.62 -3.56 11.32
CA TRP A 183 6.89 -4.10 11.78
C TRP A 183 7.86 -2.97 12.06
N ASP A 184 8.53 -3.04 13.20
CA ASP A 184 9.60 -2.12 13.55
C ASP A 184 10.87 -2.45 12.75
N VAL A 185 11.42 -1.48 12.02
CA VAL A 185 12.59 -1.70 11.15
C VAL A 185 13.86 -1.99 11.96
N ALA A 186 14.03 -1.36 13.13
CA ALA A 186 15.22 -1.48 13.96
C ALA A 186 15.29 -2.85 14.67
N THR A 187 14.17 -3.33 15.18
CA THR A 187 14.07 -4.57 15.94
C THR A 187 13.65 -5.75 15.06
N GLY A 188 12.81 -5.53 14.05
CA GLY A 188 12.14 -6.58 13.27
C GLY A 188 10.95 -7.20 14.02
N ALA A 189 10.53 -6.60 15.13
CA ALA A 189 9.38 -7.06 15.90
C ALA A 189 8.07 -6.57 15.28
N GLU A 190 7.02 -7.37 15.44
CA GLU A 190 5.66 -6.97 15.14
C GLU A 190 5.18 -5.97 16.21
N ASN A 191 4.77 -4.77 15.79
CA ASN A 191 4.23 -3.75 16.69
C ASN A 191 2.71 -3.81 16.79
N GLU A 192 2.02 -3.88 15.65
CA GLU A 192 0.55 -3.80 15.59
C GLU A 192 -0.01 -4.71 14.48
N THR A 193 -1.13 -5.39 14.79
CA THR A 193 -1.92 -6.15 13.82
C THR A 193 -3.31 -5.55 13.70
N GLU A 194 -3.67 -5.11 12.50
CA GLU A 194 -5.04 -4.76 12.14
C GLU A 194 -5.67 -5.91 11.35
N LYS A 195 -6.83 -6.40 11.83
CA LYS A 195 -7.66 -7.33 11.04
C LYS A 195 -8.47 -6.51 10.05
N ALA A 196 -8.34 -6.80 8.76
CA ALA A 196 -9.19 -6.22 7.73
C ALA A 196 -10.59 -6.86 7.82
N GLY A 197 -11.37 -6.43 8.82
CA GLY A 197 -12.79 -6.75 8.95
C GLY A 197 -13.55 -6.15 7.76
N GLY A 198 -14.49 -6.92 7.21
CA GLY A 198 -15.24 -6.53 6.01
C GLY A 198 -15.87 -5.14 6.16
N TYR A 199 -15.64 -4.31 5.14
CA TYR A 199 -16.18 -2.97 4.93
C TYR A 199 -16.05 -2.01 6.13
N THR A 200 -15.23 -0.98 5.94
CA THR A 200 -15.01 0.21 6.79
C THR A 200 -13.82 0.16 7.76
N SER A 201 -13.03 1.24 7.67
CA SER A 201 -11.87 1.65 8.48
C SER A 201 -10.53 0.93 8.24
N THR A 202 -9.61 1.59 7.53
CA THR A 202 -8.60 2.49 8.13
C THR A 202 -8.00 3.42 7.05
N LEU A 203 -8.40 4.70 7.10
CA LEU A 203 -7.88 5.78 6.24
C LEU A 203 -6.36 6.02 6.35
N PRO A 204 -5.66 5.79 7.47
CA PRO A 204 -4.22 6.02 7.52
C PRO A 204 -3.40 4.97 6.78
N CYS A 205 -3.76 3.68 6.91
CA CYS A 205 -2.99 2.59 6.31
C CYS A 205 -3.23 2.48 4.80
N LEU A 206 -4.50 2.60 4.37
CA LEU A 206 -4.85 2.61 2.95
C LEU A 206 -4.28 3.87 2.26
N ARG A 207 -4.21 5.00 2.98
CA ARG A 207 -3.52 6.21 2.51
C ARG A 207 -2.00 6.08 2.55
N ALA A 208 -1.39 5.40 3.50
CA ALA A 208 0.06 5.13 3.49
C ALA A 208 0.44 4.21 2.32
N LEU A 209 -0.36 3.17 2.07
CA LEU A 209 -0.21 2.31 0.89
C LEU A 209 -0.52 3.05 -0.41
N GLN A 210 -1.57 3.88 -0.45
CA GLN A 210 -1.90 4.71 -1.62
C GLN A 210 -0.88 5.82 -1.88
N ASP A 211 -0.35 6.49 -0.86
CA ASP A 211 0.64 7.56 -0.98
C ASP A 211 2.02 6.97 -1.32
N ALA A 212 2.38 5.81 -0.77
CA ALA A 212 3.56 5.05 -1.20
C ALA A 212 3.43 4.58 -2.66
N MET A 213 2.23 4.21 -3.11
CA MET A 213 1.95 3.88 -4.51
C MET A 213 1.84 5.12 -5.42
N ALA A 214 1.38 6.28 -4.91
CA ALA A 214 1.21 7.53 -5.65
C ALA A 214 2.53 8.28 -5.86
N GLY A 215 3.53 8.09 -4.98
CA GLY A 215 4.89 8.60 -5.16
C GLY A 215 5.59 8.12 -6.43
N LEU A 216 5.11 7.04 -7.05
CA LEU A 216 5.59 6.55 -8.36
C LEU A 216 4.92 7.26 -9.56
N TYR A 217 3.87 8.06 -9.36
CA TYR A 217 3.13 8.75 -10.44
C TYR A 217 3.43 10.25 -10.56
N HIS A 218 4.27 10.82 -9.69
CA HIS A 218 4.65 12.25 -9.73
C HIS A 218 6.10 12.55 -10.12
N ALA A 219 6.82 11.55 -10.62
CA ALA A 219 8.04 11.77 -11.39
C ALA A 219 7.73 11.65 -12.89
N SER A 220 7.04 12.66 -13.45
CA SER A 220 6.90 12.86 -14.90
C SER A 220 7.07 14.33 -15.23
#